data_AF-A0A0F2JIR1-F1
#
_entry.id   AF-A0A0F2JIR1-F1
#
_cell.length_a   1.000
_cell.length_b   1.000
_cell.length_c   1.000
_cell.angle_alpha   90.00
_cell.angle_beta   90.00
_cell.angle_gamma   90.00
#
_symmetry.space_group_name_H-M   'P 1'
#
loop_
_entity.id
_entity.type
_entity.pdbx_description
1 polymer ?
#
loop_
_entity_poly.entity_id
_entity_poly.type
_entity_poly.pdbx_seq_one_letter_code
_entity_poly.pdbx_strand_id
1 'polypeptide(L)'
;MIQIVIADDHPLLREGLRRILEFEKGIEVVAEVGDGQGAINIARKMKFDILLMDLNMPGVNGLEAGRVIRREYPNIGILVLTVDDSDEKILQVLQIGVAGYLLKDVDSKTLVQSIRKVFSGEPILSPAVTGKLMEQLSNPTPLRDNCGLSDREMEILHYVVQGSSNREIGTSLFISEKTVKNHLSSIYRKLSVDDRTQAALKAVKLKFFVLD
;
A
#
# COMPACT_ATOMS: atom_id res chain seq x y z
N MET A 1 21.28 13.49 6.28
CA MET A 1 21.86 12.49 5.37
C MET A 1 20.78 11.46 5.14
N ILE A 2 20.54 11.02 3.90
CA ILE A 2 19.56 9.99 3.56
C ILE A 2 20.33 8.67 3.44
N GLN A 3 20.03 7.71 4.31
CA GLN A 3 20.69 6.41 4.36
C GLN A 3 19.91 5.40 3.53
N ILE A 4 20.58 4.80 2.55
CA ILE A 4 19.97 3.94 1.55
C ILE A 4 20.56 2.53 1.60
N VAL A 5 19.68 1.54 1.49
CA VAL A 5 20.05 0.15 1.22
C VAL A 5 19.62 -0.22 -0.20
N ILE A 6 20.48 -0.93 -0.92
CA ILE A 6 20.18 -1.44 -2.28
C ILE A 6 20.00 -2.96 -2.19
N ALA A 7 18.85 -3.45 -2.63
CA ALA A 7 18.52 -4.87 -2.75
C ALA A 7 18.22 -5.19 -4.21
N ASP A 8 19.14 -5.84 -4.91
CA ASP A 8 19.00 -6.22 -6.32
C ASP A 8 19.92 -7.41 -6.57
N ASP A 9 19.53 -8.42 -7.33
CA ASP A 9 20.37 -9.60 -7.56
C ASP A 9 21.47 -9.39 -8.62
N HIS A 10 21.39 -8.31 -9.42
CA HIS A 10 22.34 -7.98 -10.47
C HIS A 10 23.53 -7.15 -9.94
N PRO A 11 24.76 -7.70 -9.84
CA PRO A 11 25.89 -7.01 -9.21
C PRO A 11 26.29 -5.71 -9.90
N LEU A 12 26.30 -5.70 -11.24
CA LEU A 12 26.66 -4.51 -12.03
C LEU A 12 25.68 -3.36 -11.83
N LEU A 13 24.39 -3.67 -11.68
CA LEU A 13 23.37 -2.65 -11.44
C LEU A 13 23.50 -2.06 -10.04
N ARG A 14 23.73 -2.89 -9.02
CA ARG A 14 24.00 -2.40 -7.65
C ARG A 14 25.20 -1.46 -7.60
N GLU A 15 26.30 -1.84 -8.25
CA GLU A 15 27.50 -1.01 -8.32
C GLU A 15 27.24 0.33 -9.04
N GLY A 16 26.51 0.29 -10.16
CA GLY A 16 26.11 1.48 -10.90
C GLY A 16 25.23 2.42 -10.07
N LEU A 17 24.20 1.87 -9.39
CA LEU A 17 23.32 2.62 -8.50
C LEU A 17 24.09 3.22 -7.34
N ARG A 18 24.98 2.47 -6.68
CA ARG A 18 25.83 2.99 -5.60
C ARG A 18 26.61 4.20 -6.07
N ARG A 19 27.33 4.10 -7.19
CA ARG A 19 28.16 5.20 -7.70
C ARG A 19 27.34 6.46 -8.02
N ILE A 20 26.15 6.29 -8.60
CA ILE A 20 25.23 7.41 -8.89
C ILE A 20 24.78 8.09 -7.59
N LEU A 21 24.40 7.30 -6.59
CA LEU A 21 23.84 7.80 -5.34
C LEU A 21 24.89 8.42 -4.42
N GLU A 22 26.09 7.85 -4.35
CA GLU A 22 27.20 8.39 -3.55
C GLU A 22 27.79 9.69 -4.15
N PHE A 23 27.59 9.92 -5.45
CA PHE A 23 27.96 11.20 -6.08
C PHE A 23 27.06 12.36 -5.61
N GLU A 24 25.86 12.06 -5.12
CA GLU A 24 24.88 13.05 -4.70
C GLU A 24 25.08 13.48 -3.24
N LYS A 25 25.19 14.79 -3.01
CA LYS A 25 25.37 15.32 -1.67
C LYS A 25 24.17 15.00 -0.77
N GLY A 26 24.47 14.42 0.39
CA GLY A 26 23.49 14.12 1.41
C GLY A 26 22.77 12.79 1.23
N ILE A 27 23.22 11.93 0.30
CA ILE A 27 22.79 10.54 0.15
C ILE A 27 24.00 9.64 0.48
N GLU A 28 23.75 8.55 1.20
CA GLU A 28 24.76 7.56 1.58
C GLU A 28 24.20 6.15 1.39
N VAL A 29 24.93 5.29 0.67
CA VAL A 29 24.59 3.87 0.54
C VAL A 29 25.25 3.09 1.65
N VAL A 30 24.45 2.66 2.63
CA VAL A 30 24.92 2.06 3.88
C VAL A 30 25.01 0.54 3.82
N ALA A 31 24.29 -0.12 2.89
CA ALA A 31 24.40 -1.55 2.65
C ALA A 31 23.92 -1.95 1.25
N GLU A 32 24.37 -3.12 0.80
CA GLU A 32 23.92 -3.78 -0.43
C GLU A 32 23.63 -5.26 -0.15
N VAL A 33 22.57 -5.78 -0.78
CA VAL A 33 22.18 -7.19 -0.69
C VAL A 33 21.74 -7.71 -2.05
N GLY A 34 21.93 -9.02 -2.28
CA GLY A 34 21.62 -9.68 -3.54
C GLY A 34 20.27 -10.40 -3.58
N ASP A 35 19.54 -10.45 -2.48
CA ASP A 35 18.28 -11.19 -2.38
C ASP A 35 17.33 -10.59 -1.33
N GLY A 36 16.06 -11.00 -1.37
CA GLY A 36 15.04 -10.48 -0.46
C GLY A 36 15.23 -10.91 0.99
N GLN A 37 15.85 -12.06 1.25
CA GLN A 37 16.14 -12.51 2.61
C GLN A 37 17.23 -11.64 3.25
N GLY A 38 18.23 -11.23 2.48
CA GLY A 38 19.24 -10.26 2.82
C GLY A 38 18.62 -8.91 3.15
N ALA A 39 17.66 -8.44 2.33
CA ALA A 39 16.96 -7.19 2.58
C ALA A 39 16.22 -7.19 3.93
N ILE A 40 15.50 -8.28 4.25
CA ILE A 40 14.83 -8.46 5.55
C ILE A 40 15.87 -8.46 6.69
N ASN A 41 16.98 -9.19 6.52
CA ASN A 41 18.02 -9.29 7.54
C ASN A 41 18.69 -7.94 7.81
N ILE A 42 18.92 -7.12 6.78
CA ILE A 42 19.47 -5.76 6.92
C ILE A 42 18.48 -4.85 7.64
N ALA A 43 17.20 -4.86 7.25
CA ALA A 43 16.14 -4.10 7.93
C ALA A 43 16.05 -4.39 9.43
N ARG A 44 16.32 -5.64 9.84
CA ARG A 44 16.35 -6.04 11.26
C ARG A 44 17.62 -5.64 11.99
N LYS A 45 18.75 -5.53 11.29
CA LYS A 45 20.07 -5.30 11.90
C LYS A 45 20.45 -3.84 12.01
N MET A 46 19.96 -2.99 11.12
CA MET A 46 20.36 -1.58 11.06
C MET A 46 19.20 -0.65 10.73
N LYS A 47 19.33 0.60 11.16
CA LYS A 47 18.41 1.67 10.79
C LYS A 47 18.89 2.33 9.49
N PHE A 48 17.96 2.59 8.59
CA PHE A 48 18.16 3.35 7.37
C PHE A 48 16.81 3.93 6.92
N ASP A 49 16.84 4.86 5.97
CA ASP A 49 15.65 5.63 5.59
C ASP A 49 14.93 5.01 4.39
N ILE A 50 15.69 4.59 3.37
CA ILE A 50 15.14 4.13 2.10
C ILE A 50 15.72 2.78 1.68
N LEU A 51 14.84 1.87 1.25
CA LEU A 51 15.19 0.63 0.58
C LEU A 51 14.94 0.78 -0.92
N LEU A 52 15.99 0.73 -1.73
CA LEU A 52 15.86 0.50 -3.18
C LEU A 52 15.79 -1.00 -3.41
N MET A 53 14.71 -1.51 -3.99
CA MET A 53 14.46 -2.95 -4.06
C MET A 53 14.01 -3.42 -5.44
N ASP A 54 14.72 -4.40 -5.99
CA ASP A 54 14.25 -5.19 -7.12
C ASP A 54 13.15 -6.16 -6.69
N LEU A 55 12.17 -6.40 -7.55
CA LEU A 55 11.15 -7.42 -7.32
C LEU A 55 11.64 -8.81 -7.70
N ASN A 56 12.47 -8.91 -8.75
CA ASN A 56 12.86 -10.17 -9.38
C ASN A 56 14.16 -10.72 -8.77
N MET A 57 14.17 -10.94 -7.45
CA MET A 57 15.32 -11.53 -6.75
C MET A 57 15.11 -13.04 -6.50
N PRO A 58 16.18 -13.86 -6.51
CA PRO A 58 16.08 -15.29 -6.24
C PRO A 58 15.73 -15.59 -4.77
N GLY A 59 15.06 -16.72 -4.54
CA GLY A 59 14.62 -17.13 -3.21
C GLY A 59 13.42 -16.32 -2.74
N VAL A 60 13.58 -15.57 -1.65
CA VAL A 60 12.55 -14.61 -1.21
C VAL A 60 12.55 -13.44 -2.19
N ASN A 61 11.48 -13.33 -2.98
CA ASN A 61 11.36 -12.26 -3.96
C ASN A 61 11.14 -10.89 -3.28
N GLY A 62 11.36 -9.80 -4.02
CA GLY A 62 11.24 -8.46 -3.47
C GLY A 62 9.84 -8.10 -2.99
N LEU A 63 8.80 -8.72 -3.58
CA LEU A 63 7.42 -8.50 -3.18
C LEU A 63 7.15 -9.05 -1.76
N GLU A 64 7.58 -10.28 -1.49
CA GLU A 64 7.47 -10.91 -0.18
C GLU A 64 8.35 -10.21 0.86
N ALA A 65 9.58 -9.86 0.48
CA ALA A 65 10.48 -9.09 1.34
C ALA A 65 9.88 -7.73 1.72
N GLY A 66 9.31 -7.01 0.75
CA GLY A 66 8.63 -5.75 0.96
C GLY A 66 7.47 -5.86 1.95
N ARG A 67 6.64 -6.91 1.86
CA ARG A 67 5.54 -7.16 2.82
C ARG A 67 6.05 -7.34 4.25
N VAL A 68 7.08 -8.15 4.43
CA VAL A 68 7.68 -8.41 5.75
C VAL A 68 8.26 -7.13 6.32
N ILE A 69 9.10 -6.43 5.55
CA ILE A 69 9.77 -5.20 5.99
C ILE A 69 8.75 -4.11 6.28
N ARG A 70 7.71 -3.93 5.47
CA ARG A 70 6.67 -2.92 5.72
C ARG A 70 5.91 -3.19 7.02
N ARG A 71 5.60 -4.46 7.29
CA ARG A 71 4.88 -4.87 8.51
C ARG A 71 5.71 -4.64 9.77
N GLU A 72 7.01 -4.94 9.71
CA GLU A 72 7.93 -4.80 10.85
C GLU A 72 8.44 -3.35 11.02
N TYR A 73 8.63 -2.62 9.92
CA TYR A 73 9.30 -1.31 9.86
C TYR A 73 8.58 -0.33 8.92
N PRO A 74 7.40 0.20 9.31
CA PRO A 74 6.58 1.07 8.47
C PRO A 74 7.19 2.46 8.19
N ASN A 75 8.31 2.81 8.84
CA ASN A 75 8.99 4.09 8.62
C ASN A 75 10.03 4.02 7.49
N ILE A 76 10.40 2.82 7.03
CA ILE A 76 11.33 2.65 5.91
C ILE A 76 10.58 2.94 4.61
N GLY A 77 11.08 3.90 3.84
CA GLY A 77 10.59 4.21 2.50
C GLY A 77 11.05 3.14 1.52
N ILE A 78 10.14 2.33 0.99
CA ILE A 78 10.47 1.30 0.00
C ILE A 78 10.25 1.89 -1.40
N LEU A 79 11.31 1.96 -2.20
CA LEU A 79 11.26 2.34 -3.60
C LEU A 79 11.61 1.13 -4.46
N VAL A 80 10.65 0.70 -5.27
CA VAL A 80 10.81 -0.48 -6.11
C VAL A 80 11.46 -0.11 -7.43
N LEU A 81 12.45 -0.90 -7.86
CA LEU A 81 13.08 -0.85 -9.17
C LEU A 81 12.69 -2.10 -9.97
N THR A 82 12.20 -1.95 -11.20
CA THR A 82 11.87 -3.12 -12.04
C THR A 82 12.12 -2.86 -13.51
N VAL A 83 12.45 -3.92 -14.25
CA VAL A 83 12.57 -3.92 -15.73
C VAL A 83 11.21 -4.11 -16.42
N ASP A 84 10.21 -4.58 -15.69
CA ASP A 84 8.90 -4.99 -16.19
C ASP A 84 7.84 -3.99 -15.71
N ASP A 85 7.05 -3.45 -16.64
CA ASP A 85 5.98 -2.48 -16.43
C ASP A 85 4.57 -3.10 -16.46
N SER A 86 4.48 -4.43 -16.42
CA SER A 86 3.22 -5.15 -16.45
C SER A 86 2.27 -4.76 -15.31
N ASP A 87 1.01 -4.60 -15.68
CA ASP A 87 -0.08 -4.08 -14.85
C ASP A 87 -0.26 -4.90 -13.57
N GLU A 88 -0.13 -6.22 -13.64
CA GLU A 88 -0.31 -7.12 -12.49
C GLU A 88 0.74 -6.92 -11.40
N LYS A 89 2.00 -6.67 -11.77
CA LYS A 89 3.08 -6.46 -10.80
C LYS A 89 2.98 -5.11 -10.11
N ILE A 90 2.62 -4.06 -10.87
CA ILE A 90 2.36 -2.72 -10.33
C ILE A 90 1.30 -2.78 -9.22
N LEU A 91 0.20 -3.50 -9.46
CA LEU A 91 -0.89 -3.63 -8.49
C LEU A 91 -0.46 -4.36 -7.22
N GLN A 92 0.30 -5.45 -7.36
CA GLN A 92 0.81 -6.19 -6.21
C GLN A 92 1.75 -5.34 -5.34
N VAL A 93 2.57 -4.49 -5.97
CA VAL A 93 3.48 -3.56 -5.30
C VAL A 93 2.72 -2.46 -4.54
N LEU A 94 1.66 -1.91 -5.12
CA LEU A 94 0.81 -0.92 -4.46
C LEU A 94 0.11 -1.47 -3.21
N GLN A 95 -0.34 -2.73 -3.25
CA GLN A 95 -0.99 -3.38 -2.09
C GLN A 95 -0.06 -3.55 -0.89
N ILE A 96 1.25 -3.46 -1.09
CA ILE A 96 2.26 -3.55 -0.02
C ILE A 96 2.47 -2.19 0.65
N GLY A 97 1.98 -1.10 0.04
CA GLY A 97 2.18 0.25 0.55
C GLY A 97 3.62 0.71 0.43
N VAL A 98 4.28 0.36 -0.68
CA VAL A 98 5.61 0.93 -1.02
C VAL A 98 5.47 2.43 -1.27
N ALA A 99 6.55 3.17 -1.01
CA ALA A 99 6.58 4.62 -1.15
C ALA A 99 6.72 5.08 -2.61
N GLY A 100 7.22 4.21 -3.49
CA GLY A 100 7.15 4.44 -4.92
C GLY A 100 7.66 3.31 -5.80
N TYR A 101 7.48 3.48 -7.11
CA TYR A 101 7.79 2.52 -8.16
C TYR A 101 8.50 3.21 -9.32
N LEU A 102 9.66 2.70 -9.70
CA LEU A 102 10.47 3.20 -10.81
C LEU A 102 10.90 2.07 -11.73
N LEU A 103 11.02 2.39 -13.02
CA LEU A 103 11.63 1.49 -13.98
C LEU A 103 13.15 1.54 -13.88
N LYS A 104 13.84 0.43 -14.13
CA LYS A 104 15.31 0.31 -14.07
C LYS A 104 16.03 1.14 -15.14
N ASP A 105 15.32 1.66 -16.14
CA ASP A 105 15.84 2.55 -17.20
C ASP A 105 15.67 4.04 -16.88
N VAL A 106 15.14 4.37 -15.70
CA VAL A 106 15.00 5.76 -15.24
C VAL A 106 16.35 6.48 -15.22
N ASP A 107 16.35 7.75 -15.62
CA ASP A 107 17.55 8.57 -15.56
C ASP A 107 17.96 8.84 -14.09
N SER A 108 19.26 9.03 -13.87
CA SER A 108 19.83 9.23 -12.54
C SER A 108 19.23 10.42 -11.78
N LYS A 109 18.86 11.50 -12.47
CA LYS A 109 18.28 12.69 -11.82
C LYS A 109 16.88 12.38 -11.30
N THR A 110 16.06 11.68 -12.10
CA THR A 110 14.72 11.27 -11.68
C THR A 110 14.77 10.28 -10.51
N LEU A 111 15.72 9.33 -10.50
CA LEU A 111 15.94 8.43 -9.35
C LEU A 111 16.24 9.22 -8.07
N VAL A 112 17.19 10.15 -8.12
CA VAL A 112 17.62 10.95 -6.97
C VAL A 112 16.51 11.85 -6.46
N GLN A 113 15.77 12.50 -7.36
CA GLN A 113 14.58 13.28 -7.00
C GLN A 113 13.52 12.41 -6.32
N SER A 114 13.34 11.18 -6.80
CA SER A 114 12.38 10.25 -6.21
C SER A 114 12.78 9.84 -4.80
N ILE A 115 14.06 9.54 -4.58
CA ILE A 115 14.58 9.25 -3.24
C ILE A 115 14.31 10.43 -2.28
N ARG A 116 14.59 11.67 -2.71
CA ARG A 116 14.39 12.85 -1.86
C ARG A 116 12.91 13.09 -1.51
N LYS A 117 12.01 12.86 -2.47
CA LYS A 117 10.56 12.98 -2.26
C LYS A 117 10.02 11.90 -1.32
N VAL A 118 10.44 10.64 -1.48
CA VAL A 118 10.08 9.57 -0.53
C VAL A 118 10.58 9.91 0.88
N PHE A 119 11.81 10.42 1.00
CA PHE A 119 12.38 10.84 2.27
C PHE A 119 11.63 12.00 2.92
N SER A 120 11.08 12.95 2.14
CA SER A 120 10.23 14.03 2.65
C SER A 120 8.81 13.60 3.02
N GLY A 121 8.46 12.32 2.82
CA GLY A 121 7.13 11.78 3.08
C GLY A 121 6.13 12.03 1.94
N GLU A 122 6.61 12.46 0.77
CA GLU A 122 5.78 12.60 -0.42
C GLU A 122 5.61 11.22 -1.10
N PRO A 123 4.37 10.75 -1.34
CA PRO A 123 4.15 9.52 -2.08
C PRO A 123 4.54 9.69 -3.55
N ILE A 124 5.30 8.73 -4.10
CA ILE A 124 5.75 8.77 -5.50
C ILE A 124 5.02 7.69 -6.28
N LEU A 125 3.96 8.11 -6.96
CA LEU A 125 3.28 7.30 -7.95
C LEU A 125 3.62 7.89 -9.32
N SER A 126 4.23 7.09 -10.19
CA SER A 126 4.45 7.53 -11.58
C SER A 126 3.10 7.77 -12.26
N PRO A 127 2.98 8.67 -13.26
CA PRO A 127 1.72 8.93 -13.94
C PRO A 127 1.05 7.68 -14.52
N ALA A 128 1.83 6.71 -15.00
CA ALA A 128 1.34 5.41 -15.49
C ALA A 128 0.72 4.55 -14.37
N VAL A 129 1.28 4.62 -13.16
CA VAL A 129 0.77 3.93 -11.96
C VAL A 129 -0.46 4.65 -11.41
N THR A 130 -0.48 5.99 -11.43
CA THR A 130 -1.64 6.81 -11.04
C THR A 130 -2.83 6.58 -11.97
N GLY A 131 -2.61 6.48 -13.28
CA GLY A 131 -3.63 6.14 -14.26
C GLY A 131 -4.27 4.77 -13.98
N LYS A 132 -3.44 3.74 -13.73
CA LYS A 132 -3.92 2.38 -13.40
C LYS A 132 -4.59 2.29 -12.02
N LEU A 133 -4.13 3.07 -11.03
CA LEU A 133 -4.81 3.20 -9.74
C LEU A 133 -6.22 3.80 -9.93
N MET A 134 -6.34 4.82 -10.77
CA MET A 134 -7.63 5.41 -11.15
C MET A 134 -8.49 4.44 -11.96
N GLU A 135 -7.88 3.58 -12.78
CA GLU A 135 -8.56 2.53 -13.54
C GLU A 135 -9.04 1.37 -12.65
N GLN A 136 -8.36 1.04 -11.56
CA GLN A 136 -8.88 0.12 -10.53
C GLN A 136 -9.99 0.75 -9.67
N LEU A 137 -9.91 2.06 -9.41
CA LEU A 137 -11.05 2.80 -8.83
C LEU A 137 -12.23 2.86 -9.81
N SER A 138 -11.97 2.78 -11.12
CA SER A 138 -12.97 2.84 -12.19
C SER A 138 -13.46 1.47 -12.68
N ASN A 139 -12.73 0.37 -12.44
CA ASN A 139 -13.09 -0.94 -12.96
C ASN A 139 -14.26 -1.56 -12.16
N PRO A 140 -15.26 -2.12 -12.85
CA PRO A 140 -16.48 -2.61 -12.24
C PRO A 140 -16.28 -4.06 -11.79
N THR A 141 -16.17 -4.30 -10.49
CA THR A 141 -16.60 -5.60 -9.95
C THR A 141 -18.07 -5.78 -10.36
N PRO A 142 -18.49 -6.93 -10.89
CA PRO A 142 -19.89 -7.14 -11.19
C PRO A 142 -20.69 -6.96 -9.89
N LEU A 143 -21.64 -6.03 -9.91
CA LEU A 143 -22.66 -5.92 -8.87
C LEU A 143 -23.34 -7.29 -8.74
N ARG A 144 -23.25 -7.88 -7.54
CA ARG A 144 -24.30 -8.62 -6.80
C ARG A 144 -23.72 -9.72 -5.92
N ASP A 145 -22.88 -9.33 -4.98
CA ASP A 145 -22.96 -10.00 -3.70
C ASP A 145 -22.86 -8.93 -2.63
N ASN A 146 -23.97 -8.66 -1.93
CA ASN A 146 -24.04 -7.72 -0.82
C ASN A 146 -23.22 -8.23 0.38
N CYS A 147 -22.24 -9.11 0.16
CA CYS A 147 -21.58 -9.94 1.18
C CYS A 147 -22.59 -10.68 2.07
N GLY A 148 -23.76 -11.06 1.52
CA GLY A 148 -24.87 -11.65 2.27
C GLY A 148 -25.57 -10.70 3.25
N LEU A 149 -25.39 -9.38 3.13
CA LEU A 149 -26.14 -8.37 3.89
C LEU A 149 -27.58 -8.29 3.40
N SER A 150 -28.51 -8.27 4.35
CA SER A 150 -29.93 -7.97 4.11
C SER A 150 -30.13 -6.49 3.79
N ASP A 151 -31.25 -6.14 3.16
CA ASP A 151 -31.59 -4.74 2.84
C ASP A 151 -31.53 -3.84 4.08
N ARG A 152 -31.98 -4.38 5.22
CA ARG A 152 -31.93 -3.66 6.50
C ARG A 152 -30.52 -3.43 7.03
N GLU A 153 -29.62 -4.39 6.84
CA GLU A 153 -28.21 -4.24 7.20
C GLU A 153 -27.50 -3.25 6.28
N MET A 154 -27.92 -3.18 5.01
CA MET A 154 -27.39 -2.23 4.04
C MET A 154 -27.83 -0.79 4.37
N GLU A 155 -29.08 -0.56 4.74
CA GLU A 155 -29.56 0.73 5.25
C GLU A 155 -28.75 1.20 6.48
N ILE A 156 -28.54 0.29 7.45
CA ILE A 156 -27.76 0.62 8.65
C ILE A 156 -26.31 0.94 8.29
N LEU A 157 -25.70 0.20 7.35
CA LEU A 157 -24.35 0.44 6.87
C LEU A 157 -24.23 1.80 6.15
N HIS A 158 -25.26 2.25 5.44
CA HIS A 158 -25.31 3.58 4.83
C HIS A 158 -25.17 4.69 5.86
N TYR A 159 -25.98 4.65 6.93
CA TYR A 159 -25.86 5.61 8.02
C TYR A 159 -24.51 5.52 8.75
N VAL A 160 -23.91 4.32 8.80
CA VAL A 160 -22.56 4.16 9.36
C VAL A 160 -21.52 4.91 8.53
N VAL A 161 -21.61 4.82 7.20
CA VAL A 161 -20.77 5.54 6.24
C VAL A 161 -20.95 7.05 6.35
N GLN A 162 -22.16 7.52 6.63
CA GLN A 162 -22.46 8.94 6.90
C GLN A 162 -22.02 9.42 8.29
N GLY A 163 -21.48 8.53 9.14
CA GLY A 163 -21.00 8.88 10.48
C GLY A 163 -22.07 8.94 11.57
N SER A 164 -23.32 8.51 11.32
CA SER A 164 -24.42 8.61 12.29
C SER A 164 -24.27 7.69 13.50
N SER A 165 -24.47 8.20 14.72
CA SER A 165 -24.41 7.38 15.94
C SER A 165 -25.48 6.28 15.98
N ASN A 166 -25.31 5.23 16.78
CA ASN A 166 -26.32 4.15 16.89
C ASN A 166 -27.69 4.67 17.34
N ARG A 167 -27.71 5.76 18.13
CA ARG A 167 -28.92 6.44 18.58
C ARG A 167 -29.60 7.19 17.44
N GLU A 168 -28.82 7.87 16.59
CA GLU A 168 -29.32 8.54 15.38
C GLU A 168 -29.87 7.53 14.38
N ILE A 169 -29.14 6.43 14.13
CA ILE A 169 -29.59 5.32 13.28
C ILE A 169 -30.91 4.76 13.80
N GLY A 170 -31.00 4.48 15.11
CA GLY A 170 -32.23 3.96 15.71
C GLY A 170 -33.42 4.92 15.58
N THR A 171 -33.17 6.23 15.73
CA THR A 171 -34.20 7.26 15.55
C THR A 171 -34.66 7.36 14.09
N SER A 172 -33.73 7.41 13.14
CA SER A 172 -34.01 7.50 11.70
C SER A 172 -34.72 6.26 11.16
N LEU A 173 -34.42 5.10 11.73
CA LEU A 173 -34.95 3.81 11.28
C LEU A 173 -36.08 3.27 12.16
N PHE A 174 -36.54 4.03 13.15
CA PHE A 174 -37.60 3.67 14.13
C PHE A 174 -37.36 2.32 14.85
N ILE A 175 -36.10 2.08 15.28
CA ILE A 175 -35.70 0.87 16.01
C ILE A 175 -34.87 1.21 17.26
N SER A 176 -34.81 0.28 18.22
CA SER A 176 -34.00 0.49 19.44
C SER A 176 -32.49 0.49 19.13
N GLU A 177 -31.71 1.25 19.91
CA GLU A 177 -30.24 1.26 19.79
C GLU A 177 -29.63 -0.15 19.99
N LYS A 178 -30.27 -0.98 20.83
CA LYS A 178 -29.91 -2.39 21.02
C LYS A 178 -30.09 -3.20 19.74
N THR A 179 -31.16 -2.95 18.99
CA THR A 179 -31.42 -3.58 17.69
C THR A 179 -30.35 -3.17 16.67
N VAL A 180 -29.95 -1.90 16.65
CA VAL A 180 -28.87 -1.41 15.77
C VAL A 180 -27.54 -2.13 16.08
N LYS A 181 -27.16 -2.28 17.36
CA LYS A 181 -25.94 -3.01 17.75
C LYS A 181 -25.92 -4.46 17.29
N ASN A 182 -27.08 -5.14 17.34
CA ASN A 182 -27.21 -6.51 16.87
C ASN A 182 -27.00 -6.61 15.35
N HIS A 183 -27.58 -5.69 14.58
CA HIS A 183 -27.34 -5.62 13.14
C HIS A 183 -25.88 -5.29 12.80
N LEU A 184 -25.25 -4.33 13.50
CA LEU A 184 -23.83 -4.01 13.31
C LEU A 184 -22.92 -5.21 13.57
N SER A 185 -23.20 -6.01 14.61
CA SER A 185 -22.45 -7.23 14.89
C SER A 185 -22.58 -8.27 13.76
N SER A 186 -23.76 -8.38 13.16
CA SER A 186 -24.00 -9.23 11.99
C SER A 186 -23.28 -8.70 10.74
N ILE A 187 -23.32 -7.38 10.52
CA ILE A 187 -22.62 -6.69 9.43
C ILE A 187 -21.11 -6.92 9.52
N TYR A 188 -20.52 -6.76 10.70
CA TYR A 188 -19.08 -6.94 10.92
C TYR A 188 -18.64 -8.37 10.59
N ARG A 189 -19.40 -9.36 11.06
CA ARG A 189 -19.16 -10.77 10.73
C ARG A 189 -19.26 -11.04 9.22
N LYS A 190 -20.31 -10.53 8.56
CA LYS A 190 -20.54 -10.73 7.12
C LYS A 190 -19.50 -10.01 6.25
N LEU A 191 -19.06 -8.84 6.68
CA LEU A 191 -18.00 -8.08 6.03
C LEU A 191 -16.60 -8.55 6.44
N SER A 192 -16.45 -9.48 7.38
CA SER A 192 -15.14 -9.92 7.93
C SER A 192 -14.27 -8.72 8.35
N VAL A 193 -14.84 -7.88 9.21
CA VAL A 193 -14.19 -6.69 9.80
C VAL A 193 -14.46 -6.66 11.29
N ASP A 194 -13.58 -6.02 12.07
CA ASP A 194 -13.67 -6.05 13.53
C ASP A 194 -14.30 -4.79 14.12
N ASP A 195 -14.35 -3.71 13.34
CA ASP A 195 -14.80 -2.41 13.83
C ASP A 195 -15.64 -1.61 12.81
N ARG A 196 -16.29 -0.57 13.34
CA ARG A 196 -17.19 0.32 12.62
C ARG A 196 -16.50 1.09 11.48
N THR A 197 -15.25 1.48 11.68
CA THR A 197 -14.47 2.27 10.71
C THR A 197 -14.07 1.40 9.52
N GLN A 198 -13.64 0.17 9.79
CA GLN A 198 -13.36 -0.84 8.78
C GLN A 198 -14.62 -1.20 7.98
N ALA A 199 -15.78 -1.32 8.64
CA ALA A 199 -17.05 -1.55 7.95
C ALA A 199 -17.40 -0.40 6.98
N ALA A 200 -17.24 0.86 7.39
CA ALA A 200 -17.47 2.03 6.54
C ALA A 200 -16.51 2.08 5.34
N LEU A 201 -15.20 1.92 5.59
CA LEU A 201 -14.19 1.92 4.53
C LEU A 201 -14.40 0.77 3.53
N LYS A 202 -14.80 -0.40 4.02
CA LYS A 202 -15.09 -1.56 3.18
C LYS A 202 -16.37 -1.36 2.36
N ALA A 203 -17.39 -0.71 2.91
CA ALA A 203 -18.62 -0.37 2.17
C ALA A 203 -18.36 0.60 1.01
N VAL A 204 -17.53 1.62 1.23
CA VAL A 204 -17.10 2.58 0.19
C VAL A 204 -16.22 1.89 -0.84
N LYS A 205 -15.27 1.05 -0.41
CA LYS A 205 -14.41 0.25 -1.30
C LYS A 205 -15.20 -0.71 -2.19
N LEU A 206 -16.27 -1.31 -1.67
CA LEU A 206 -17.17 -2.19 -2.41
C LEU A 206 -18.21 -1.43 -3.26
N LYS A 207 -18.15 -0.09 -3.28
CA LYS A 207 -19.09 0.79 -3.99
C LYS A 207 -20.55 0.54 -3.63
N PHE A 208 -20.85 0.13 -2.39
CA PHE A 208 -22.24 0.06 -1.93
C PHE A 208 -22.89 1.45 -1.88
N PHE A 209 -22.08 2.48 -1.62
CA PHE A 209 -22.53 3.86 -1.55
C PHE A 209 -21.49 4.77 -2.19
N VAL A 210 -21.97 5.78 -2.91
CA VAL A 210 -21.16 6.91 -3.37
C VAL A 210 -21.24 7.96 -2.26
N LEU A 211 -20.08 8.39 -1.76
CA LEU A 211 -20.00 9.53 -0.86
C LEU A 211 -20.02 10.80 -1.74
N ASP A 212 -21.02 11.65 -1.55
CA ASP A 212 -21.09 12.99 -2.17
C ASP A 212 -20.09 13.97 -1.52
#